data_AF-A0A1S2D9F1-F1
#
_entry.id   AF-A0A1S2D9F1-F1
#
_cell.length_a   1.000
_cell.length_b   1.000
_cell.length_c   1.000
_cell.angle_alpha   90.00
_cell.angle_beta   90.00
_cell.angle_gamma   90.00
#
_symmetry.space_group_name_H-M   'P 1'
#
loop_
_entity.id
_entity.type
_entity.pdbx_description
1 polymer ?
#
loop_
_entity_poly.entity_id
_entity_poly.type
_entity_poly.pdbx_seq_one_letter_code
_entity_poly.pdbx_strand_id
1 'polypeptide(L)'
;MPELPDPVDLQRQWQALQIEQPQLDPLAALVLVALRALDAQGGGGEEKTGTTTAVLSRRLGIEHALVRRAATELESGGWVLTRPAGGASPALRLILSPVC
;
A
#
# COMPACT_ATOMS: atom_id res chain seq x y z
N MET A 1 -9.38 4.93 -13.88
CA MET A 1 -8.84 4.85 -12.51
C MET A 1 -7.78 3.76 -12.50
N PRO A 2 -6.61 3.92 -11.87
CA PRO A 2 -5.59 2.89 -11.82
C PRO A 2 -6.15 1.61 -11.19
N GLU A 3 -5.90 0.47 -11.80
CA GLU A 3 -6.45 -0.83 -11.42
C GLU A 3 -5.41 -1.63 -10.63
N LEU A 4 -5.80 -2.65 -9.88
CA LEU A 4 -4.77 -3.55 -9.35
C LEU A 4 -4.26 -4.43 -10.50
N PRO A 5 -2.98 -4.84 -10.47
CA PRO A 5 -2.46 -5.83 -11.41
C PRO A 5 -3.26 -7.13 -11.28
N ASP A 6 -3.15 -7.98 -12.29
CA ASP A 6 -3.76 -9.30 -12.27
C ASP A 6 -3.41 -10.06 -10.98
N PRO A 7 -4.35 -10.80 -10.36
CA PRO A 7 -4.10 -11.52 -9.12
C PRO A 7 -2.86 -12.42 -9.15
N VAL A 8 -2.51 -13.00 -10.29
CA VAL A 8 -1.32 -13.85 -10.45
C VAL A 8 -0.04 -13.02 -10.34
N ASP A 9 0.01 -11.86 -10.99
CA ASP A 9 1.16 -10.96 -10.92
C ASP A 9 1.33 -10.39 -9.51
N LEU A 10 0.21 -10.01 -8.89
CA LEU A 10 0.17 -9.54 -7.51
C LEU A 10 0.66 -10.62 -6.53
N GLN A 11 0.22 -11.87 -6.69
CA GLN A 11 0.68 -12.99 -5.88
C GLN A 11 2.18 -13.24 -6.07
N ARG A 12 2.68 -13.19 -7.31
CA ARG A 12 4.11 -13.39 -7.60
C ARG A 12 4.97 -12.32 -6.93
N GLN A 13 4.59 -11.06 -7.05
CA GLN A 13 5.30 -9.93 -6.43
C GLN A 13 5.28 -10.03 -4.90
N TRP A 14 4.15 -10.43 -4.32
CA TRP A 14 4.02 -10.66 -2.89
C TRP A 14 4.91 -11.80 -2.40
N GLN A 15 4.96 -12.93 -3.12
CA GLN A 15 5.83 -14.06 -2.79
C GLN A 15 7.30 -13.68 -2.84
N ALA A 16 7.72 -12.95 -3.88
CA ALA A 16 9.10 -12.47 -3.99
C ALA A 16 9.47 -11.57 -2.80
N LEU A 17 8.60 -10.62 -2.44
CA LEU A 17 8.82 -9.74 -1.30
C LEU A 17 8.90 -10.52 0.03
N GLN A 18 8.06 -11.54 0.23
CA GLN A 18 8.10 -12.36 1.45
C GLN A 18 9.37 -13.22 1.56
N ILE A 19 10.00 -13.57 0.44
CA ILE A 19 11.31 -14.26 0.44
C ILE A 19 12.42 -13.28 0.85
N GLU A 20 12.37 -12.05 0.35
CA GLU A 20 13.37 -11.02 0.66
C GLU A 20 13.22 -10.44 2.07
N GLN A 21 11.98 -10.33 2.56
CA GLN A 21 11.64 -9.72 3.84
C GLN A 21 10.72 -10.64 4.66
N PRO A 22 11.19 -11.81 5.10
CA PRO A 22 10.36 -12.79 5.82
C PRO A 22 9.80 -12.27 7.16
N GLN A 23 10.41 -11.22 7.73
CA GLN A 23 9.96 -10.54 8.94
C GLN A 23 8.80 -9.57 8.71
N LEU A 24 8.49 -9.21 7.46
CA LEU A 24 7.37 -8.35 7.13
C LEU A 24 6.07 -9.13 7.30
N ASP A 25 5.08 -8.52 7.94
CA ASP A 25 3.76 -9.12 8.07
C ASP A 25 3.17 -9.42 6.67
N PRO A 26 2.59 -10.61 6.44
CA PRO A 26 2.01 -11.00 5.16
C PRO A 26 1.04 -9.98 4.57
N LEU A 27 0.20 -9.36 5.40
CA LEU A 27 -0.75 -8.36 4.96
C LEU A 27 -0.05 -7.02 4.69
N ALA A 28 0.93 -6.63 5.50
CA ALA A 28 1.78 -5.47 5.23
C ALA A 28 2.49 -5.59 3.87
N ALA A 29 3.07 -6.75 3.57
CA ALA A 29 3.69 -7.06 2.28
C ALA A 29 2.69 -6.94 1.13
N LEU A 30 1.48 -7.49 1.29
CA LEU A 30 0.42 -7.42 0.28
C LEU A 30 -0.02 -5.97 0.01
N VAL A 31 -0.21 -5.19 1.08
CA VAL A 31 -0.56 -3.76 0.99
C VAL A 31 0.53 -2.96 0.29
N LEU A 32 1.81 -3.26 0.56
CA LEU A 32 2.94 -2.59 -0.09
C LEU A 32 3.00 -2.89 -1.60
N VAL A 33 2.81 -4.15 -2.00
CA VAL A 33 2.77 -4.55 -3.42
C VAL A 33 1.62 -3.85 -4.15
N ALA A 34 0.42 -3.87 -3.56
CA ALA A 34 -0.75 -3.19 -4.13
C ALA A 34 -0.52 -1.67 -4.26
N LEU A 35 0.10 -1.05 -3.25
CA LEU A 35 0.45 0.37 -3.26
C LEU A 35 1.46 0.70 -4.38
N ARG A 36 2.52 -0.10 -4.53
CA ARG A 36 3.53 0.05 -5.59
C ARG A 36 2.91 -0.04 -6.98
N ALA A 37 2.00 -0.99 -7.18
CA ALA A 37 1.33 -1.14 -8.47
C ALA A 37 0.41 0.03 -8.81
N LEU A 38 -0.30 0.59 -7.82
CA LEU A 38 -1.14 1.77 -8.01
C LEU A 38 -0.32 3.04 -8.26
N ASP A 39 0.82 3.21 -7.58
CA ASP A 39 1.74 4.33 -7.80
C ASP A 39 2.34 4.29 -9.21
N ALA A 40 2.75 3.11 -9.69
CA ALA A 40 3.33 2.93 -11.03
C ALA A 40 2.38 3.30 -12.18
N GLN A 41 1.07 3.15 -11.99
CA GLN A 41 0.04 3.54 -12.96
C GLN A 41 -0.35 5.03 -12.89
N GLY A 42 0.07 5.71 -11.82
CA GLY A 42 -0.32 7.08 -11.50
C GLY A 42 0.53 8.18 -12.15
N GLY A 43 1.25 7.88 -13.24
CA GLY A 43 1.93 8.84 -14.14
C GLY A 43 2.74 9.96 -13.47
N GLY A 44 4.07 9.86 -13.51
CA GLY A 44 5.02 10.79 -12.88
C GLY A 44 4.75 12.29 -13.10
N GLY A 45 3.95 12.87 -12.22
CA GLY A 45 3.76 14.30 -12.03
C GLY A 45 3.93 14.65 -10.55
N GLU A 46 4.45 15.85 -10.28
CA GLU A 46 4.99 16.34 -9.01
C GLU A 46 4.02 16.34 -7.79
N GLU A 47 2.76 15.96 -7.98
CA GLU A 47 1.80 15.75 -6.89
C GLU A 47 1.48 14.27 -6.71
N LYS A 48 2.45 13.49 -6.19
CA LYS A 48 2.20 12.14 -5.65
C LYS A 48 1.19 12.25 -4.50
N THR A 49 -0.09 12.24 -4.84
CA THR A 49 -1.14 12.40 -3.85
C THR A 49 -1.24 11.17 -2.96
N GLY A 50 -0.57 10.05 -3.24
CA GLY A 50 -0.58 8.87 -2.40
C GLY A 50 -1.94 8.15 -2.38
N THR A 51 -1.94 6.85 -2.14
CA THR A 51 -3.16 6.04 -2.12
C THR A 51 -3.72 5.95 -0.70
N THR A 52 -5.04 6.01 -0.54
CA THR A 52 -5.64 5.90 0.81
C THR A 52 -5.89 4.45 1.23
N THR A 53 -5.83 4.19 2.53
CA THR A 53 -6.18 2.89 3.13
C THR A 53 -7.60 2.45 2.78
N ALA A 54 -8.52 3.39 2.57
CA ALA A 54 -9.90 3.08 2.15
C ALA A 54 -9.96 2.55 0.71
N VAL A 55 -9.15 3.11 -0.20
CA VAL A 55 -9.03 2.61 -1.58
C VAL A 55 -8.43 1.20 -1.58
N LEU A 56 -7.35 0.99 -0.83
CA LEU A 56 -6.70 -0.32 -0.72
C LEU A 56 -7.62 -1.39 -0.13
N SER A 57 -8.35 -1.06 0.94
CA SER A 57 -9.36 -1.94 1.55
C SER A 57 -10.40 -2.43 0.54
N ARG A 58 -10.99 -1.50 -0.23
CA ARG A 58 -11.98 -1.85 -1.25
C ARG A 58 -11.40 -2.67 -2.40
N ARG A 59 -10.18 -2.35 -2.83
CA ARG A 59 -9.51 -3.01 -3.96
C ARG A 59 -9.05 -4.43 -3.61
N LEU A 60 -8.58 -4.65 -2.38
CA LEU A 60 -8.12 -5.96 -1.90
C LEU A 60 -9.25 -6.81 -1.33
N GLY A 61 -10.43 -6.23 -1.06
CA GLY A 61 -11.51 -6.92 -0.35
C GLY A 61 -11.16 -7.24 1.11
N ILE A 62 -10.33 -6.39 1.74
CA ILE A 62 -9.83 -6.56 3.11
C ILE A 62 -10.38 -5.47 4.01
N GLU A 63 -10.73 -5.82 5.23
CA GLU A 63 -11.23 -4.88 6.24
C GLU A 63 -10.31 -3.67 6.43
N HIS A 64 -10.91 -2.48 6.49
CA HIS A 64 -10.16 -1.22 6.57
C HIS A 64 -9.29 -1.15 7.83
N ALA A 65 -9.75 -1.70 8.96
CA ALA A 65 -8.97 -1.76 10.19
C ALA A 65 -7.65 -2.54 10.01
N LEU A 66 -7.69 -3.65 9.26
CA LEU A 66 -6.52 -4.49 8.99
C LEU A 66 -5.55 -3.77 8.04
N VAL A 67 -6.06 -3.13 6.98
CA VAL A 67 -5.24 -2.33 6.07
C VAL A 67 -4.61 -1.14 6.78
N ARG A 68 -5.32 -0.51 7.72
CA ARG A 68 -4.80 0.60 8.52
C ARG A 68 -3.70 0.14 9.48
N ARG A 69 -3.85 -1.03 10.12
CA ARG A 69 -2.79 -1.63 10.93
C ARG A 69 -1.55 -1.94 10.10
N ALA A 70 -1.74 -2.60 8.95
CA ALA A 70 -0.65 -2.91 8.01
C ALA A 70 0.09 -1.63 7.56
N ALA A 71 -0.63 -0.52 7.34
CA ALA A 71 -0.02 0.76 7.03
C ALA A 71 0.87 1.30 8.17
N THR A 72 0.46 1.14 9.43
CA THR A 72 1.28 1.51 10.60
C THR A 72 2.55 0.67 10.70
N GLU A 73 2.47 -0.63 10.40
CA GLU A 73 3.64 -1.52 10.37
C GLU A 73 4.60 -1.13 9.24
N LEU A 74 4.08 -0.82 8.05
CA LEU A 74 4.87 -0.33 6.92
C LEU A 74 5.56 1.01 7.20
N GLU A 75 4.88 1.94 7.87
CA GLU A 75 5.47 3.22 8.28
C GLU A 75 6.57 3.04 9.33
N SER A 76 6.35 2.17 10.31
CA SER A 76 7.35 1.82 11.32
C SER A 76 8.59 1.18 10.70
N GLY A 77 8.41 0.41 9.62
CA GLY A 77 9.50 -0.17 8.83
C GLY A 77 10.12 0.79 7.80
N GLY A 78 9.64 2.03 7.70
CA GLY A 78 10.17 3.04 6.77
C GLY A 78 9.74 2.89 5.31
N TRP A 79 8.84 1.95 4.99
CA TRP A 79 8.40 1.64 3.62
C TRP A 79 7.48 2.71 3.05
N VAL A 80 6.69 3.36 3.91
CA VAL A 80 5.73 4.39 3.53
C VAL A 80 5.75 5.54 4.53
N LEU A 81 5.30 6.71 4.09
CA LEU A 81 4.87 7.80 4.94
C LEU A 81 3.35 7.81 5.00
N THR A 82 2.76 7.95 6.19
CA THR A 82 1.33 8.14 6.34
C THR A 82 0.97 9.59 6.62
N ARG A 83 -0.16 10.04 6.08
CA ARG A 83 -0.80 11.31 6.42
C ARG A 83 -2.29 11.11 6.62
N PRO A 84 -2.97 11.92 7.44
CA PRO A 84 -4.44 11.93 7.45
C PRO A 84 -4.98 12.20 6.04
N ALA A 85 -6.00 11.44 5.61
CA ALA A 85 -6.61 11.66 4.28
C ALA A 85 -7.40 12.98 4.20
N GLY A 86 -7.75 13.58 5.35
CA GLY A 86 -8.50 14.83 5.50
C GLY A 86 -9.96 14.63 5.92
N GLY A 87 -10.59 15.68 6.46
CA GLY A 87 -11.97 15.67 6.94
C GLY A 87 -12.19 14.77 8.18
N ALA A 88 -13.41 14.25 8.34
CA ALA A 88 -13.77 13.32 9.42
C ALA A 88 -13.42 11.84 9.12
N SER A 89 -12.67 11.57 8.05
CA SER A 89 -12.38 10.21 7.60
C SER A 89 -11.26 9.57 8.44
N PRO A 90 -11.43 8.33 8.92
CA PRO A 90 -10.37 7.58 9.61
C PRO A 90 -9.29 7.05 8.65
N ALA A 91 -9.40 7.31 7.33
CA ALA A 91 -8.45 6.82 6.34
C ALA A 91 -7.10 7.56 6.42
N LEU A 92 -6.03 6.80 6.20
CA LEU A 92 -4.69 7.33 6.01
C LEU A 92 -4.37 7.38 4.52
N ARG A 93 -3.62 8.39 4.11
CA ARG A 93 -2.99 8.54 2.81
C ARG A 93 -1.56 7.99 2.92
N LEU A 94 -1.24 7.03 2.07
CA LEU A 94 0.04 6.33 2.04
C LEU A 94 0.86 6.83 0.86
N ILE A 95 2.09 7.22 1.14
CA ILE A 95 3.06 7.73 0.18
C ILE A 95 4.27 6.80 0.24
N LEU A 96 4.69 6.23 -0.89
CA LEU A 96 5.87 5.37 -0.91
C LEU A 96 7.12 6.16 -0.50
N SER A 97 7.92 5.57 0.38
CA SER A 97 9.21 6.15 0.76
C SER A 97 10.18 6.06 -0.41
N PRO A 98 10.97 7.11 -0.72
CA PRO A 98 11.97 7.08 -1.80
C PRO A 98 13.20 6.22 -1.46
N VAL A 99 13.29 5.72 -0.23
CA VAL A 99 14.47 5.00 0.31
C VAL A 99 14.30 3.45 0.23
N CYS A 100 13.21 2.96 -0.38
CA CYS A 100 12.81 1.54 -0.35
C CYS A 100 12.60 0.92 -1.75
#